data_AF-A0A952UX00-F1
#
_entry.id   AF-A0A952UX00-F1
#
_cell.length_a   1.000
_cell.length_b   1.000
_cell.length_c   1.000
_cell.angle_alpha   90.00
_cell.angle_beta   90.00
_cell.angle_gamma   90.00
#
_symmetry.space_group_name_H-M   'P 1'
#
loop_
_entity.id
_entity.type
_entity.pdbx_description
1 polymer ?
#
loop_
_entity_poly.entity_id
_entity_poly.type
_entity_poly.pdbx_seq_one_letter_code
_entity_poly.pdbx_strand_id
1 'polypeptide(L)'
;MNATFAYLGRALVLSTVAALAGCSTGSDAEDDVVVENSEAAVVSCGAAKYNEALAHYKNAVAWSKDRLARGVCESEHGYQWSIADEASRAVMTCGAFRETIKSSPWAPALRTVLADSLTLRSLTGELLVIKDSQWQNWTGTEALLARGVKFWAQSNGAVGSRSQLILGANGKGTFQYVDTESNDWRRRTEPATFTVEKPNGEKGKRRIVVKHGNLTEAFLLSVEPGWQYDDAPIFTLTPERPLGLIDSAEKMYSLVSECDA
;
A
#
# COMPACT_ATOMS: atom_id res chain seq x y z
N MET A 1 31.03 -35.66 58.75
CA MET A 1 31.66 -34.94 57.63
C MET A 1 32.26 -35.97 56.70
N ASN A 2 31.60 -36.22 55.57
CA ASN A 2 32.14 -36.99 54.44
C ASN A 2 31.58 -36.34 53.19
N ALA A 3 32.45 -35.67 52.43
CA ALA A 3 32.13 -35.04 51.17
C ALA A 3 32.14 -36.09 50.07
N THR A 4 31.12 -36.09 49.22
CA THR A 4 31.13 -36.84 47.96
C THR A 4 30.76 -35.85 46.86
N PHE A 5 31.77 -35.43 46.09
CA PHE A 5 31.60 -34.73 44.83
C PHE A 5 31.17 -35.75 43.77
N ALA A 6 30.07 -35.48 43.08
CA ALA A 6 29.71 -36.18 41.84
C ALA A 6 29.54 -35.17 40.71
N TYR A 7 30.23 -35.48 39.63
CA TYR A 7 30.45 -34.70 38.41
C TYR A 7 29.19 -34.54 37.54
N LEU A 8 29.10 -33.36 36.91
CA LEU A 8 28.74 -33.06 35.52
C LEU A 8 27.80 -34.01 34.73
N GLY A 9 26.70 -33.42 34.24
CA GLY A 9 25.90 -33.97 33.13
C GLY A 9 25.06 -32.90 32.44
N ARG A 10 25.69 -32.01 31.66
CA ARG A 10 24.99 -31.14 30.68
C ARG A 10 24.56 -32.02 29.50
N ALA A 11 23.26 -32.21 29.31
CA ALA A 11 22.72 -32.77 28.07
C ALA A 11 22.66 -31.66 27.01
N LEU A 12 23.61 -31.69 26.08
CA LEU A 12 23.67 -30.85 24.89
C LEU A 12 23.13 -31.71 23.74
N VAL A 13 21.87 -31.50 23.35
CA VAL A 13 21.29 -32.19 22.19
C VAL A 13 21.78 -31.47 20.93
N LEU A 14 22.94 -31.91 20.42
CA LEU A 14 23.32 -31.72 19.03
C LEU A 14 22.46 -32.68 18.18
N SER A 15 21.62 -32.13 17.32
CA SER A 15 21.03 -32.90 16.21
C SER A 15 21.54 -32.31 14.90
N THR A 16 22.64 -32.87 14.40
CA THR A 16 23.19 -32.59 13.06
C THR A 16 22.61 -33.55 12.03
N VAL A 17 22.00 -32.96 11.01
CA VAL A 17 22.09 -33.27 9.56
C VAL A 17 21.66 -34.66 9.08
N ALA A 18 20.56 -34.69 8.32
CA ALA A 18 20.42 -35.56 7.16
C ALA A 18 20.22 -34.68 5.92
N ALA A 19 21.33 -34.33 5.27
CA ALA A 19 21.34 -33.76 3.93
C ALA A 19 21.14 -34.93 2.93
N LEU A 20 19.97 -35.00 2.32
CA LEU A 20 19.75 -35.82 1.14
C LEU A 20 20.20 -35.00 -0.08
N ALA A 21 21.36 -35.37 -0.61
CA ALA A 21 21.86 -34.91 -1.89
C ALA A 21 20.95 -35.46 -3.02
N GLY A 22 20.25 -34.56 -3.69
CA GLY A 22 19.64 -34.80 -5.00
C GLY A 22 20.23 -33.81 -5.99
N CYS A 23 21.05 -34.29 -6.93
CA CYS A 23 21.48 -33.52 -8.08
C CYS A 23 20.27 -33.24 -8.99
N SER A 24 19.92 -31.98 -9.18
CA SER A 24 19.39 -31.50 -10.45
C SER A 24 19.90 -30.09 -10.71
N THR A 25 20.76 -29.97 -11.71
CA THR A 25 21.07 -28.72 -12.38
C THR A 25 19.82 -28.26 -13.14
N GLY A 26 19.19 -27.19 -12.66
CA GLY A 26 18.07 -26.52 -13.29
C GLY A 26 17.85 -25.21 -12.55
N SER A 27 18.21 -24.11 -13.21
CA SER A 27 18.16 -22.75 -12.69
C SER A 27 16.73 -22.29 -12.48
N ASP A 28 16.26 -22.30 -11.24
CA ASP A 28 15.21 -21.42 -10.73
C ASP A 28 15.52 -21.20 -9.25
N ALA A 29 16.23 -20.10 -8.95
CA ALA A 29 16.33 -19.63 -7.59
C ALA A 29 14.96 -19.02 -7.22
N GLU A 30 14.01 -19.88 -6.83
CA GLU A 30 12.95 -19.47 -5.92
C GLU A 30 13.66 -18.97 -4.65
N ASP A 31 13.83 -17.65 -4.57
CA ASP A 31 14.24 -16.94 -3.37
C ASP A 31 13.23 -17.33 -2.29
N ASP A 32 13.60 -18.32 -1.48
CA ASP A 32 12.70 -19.02 -0.58
C ASP A 32 12.37 -18.05 0.56
N VAL A 33 11.32 -17.24 0.35
CA VAL A 33 10.80 -16.28 1.33
C VAL A 33 10.24 -17.09 2.50
N VAL A 34 11.12 -17.47 3.42
CA VAL A 34 10.76 -18.01 4.72
C VAL A 34 10.26 -16.83 5.54
N VAL A 35 8.93 -16.77 5.70
CA VAL A 35 8.29 -15.79 6.58
C VAL A 35 8.57 -16.23 8.01
N GLU A 36 9.46 -15.52 8.72
CA GLU A 36 9.86 -15.83 10.12
C GLU A 36 8.71 -15.85 11.14
N ASN A 37 7.48 -15.49 10.74
CA ASN A 37 6.26 -15.58 11.55
C ASN A 37 5.37 -16.79 11.19
N SER A 38 5.90 -17.79 10.50
CA SER A 38 5.12 -18.89 9.91
C SER A 38 4.32 -19.69 10.95
N GLU A 39 4.88 -20.01 12.12
CA GLU A 39 4.16 -20.82 13.12
C GLU A 39 2.96 -20.09 13.73
N ALA A 40 3.13 -18.84 14.18
CA ALA A 40 2.02 -18.07 14.77
C ALA A 40 0.95 -17.69 13.73
N ALA A 41 1.35 -17.40 12.51
CA ALA A 41 0.42 -17.10 11.42
C ALA A 41 -0.36 -18.35 10.96
N VAL A 42 0.32 -19.51 10.82
CA VAL A 42 -0.31 -20.80 10.51
C VAL A 42 -1.31 -21.19 11.62
N VAL A 43 -0.94 -21.00 12.89
CA VAL A 43 -1.84 -21.24 14.03
C VAL A 43 -3.06 -20.31 13.98
N SER A 44 -2.90 -19.05 13.56
CA SER A 44 -3.99 -18.08 13.54
C SER A 44 -5.02 -18.29 12.43
N CYS A 45 -4.62 -18.70 11.22
CA CYS A 45 -5.53 -18.80 10.08
C CYS A 45 -5.72 -20.23 9.54
N GLY A 46 -4.97 -21.20 10.08
CA GLY A 46 -4.93 -22.57 9.58
C GLY A 46 -4.04 -22.72 8.35
N ALA A 47 -3.43 -23.89 8.18
CA ALA A 47 -2.41 -24.13 7.15
C ALA A 47 -2.88 -23.84 5.72
N ALA A 48 -4.12 -24.20 5.37
CA ALA A 48 -4.66 -23.98 4.02
C ALA A 48 -4.74 -22.47 3.68
N LYS A 49 -5.41 -21.67 4.51
CA LYS A 49 -5.52 -20.22 4.30
C LYS A 49 -4.18 -19.51 4.41
N TYR A 50 -3.30 -19.99 5.30
CA TYR A 50 -1.94 -19.47 5.38
C TYR A 50 -1.19 -19.65 4.06
N ASN A 51 -1.21 -20.85 3.48
CA ASN A 51 -0.50 -21.14 2.23
C ASN A 51 -1.08 -20.36 1.05
N GLU A 52 -2.40 -20.22 0.98
CA GLU A 52 -3.07 -19.38 -0.02
C GLU A 52 -2.66 -17.91 0.11
N ALA A 53 -2.73 -17.35 1.33
CA ALA A 53 -2.30 -15.98 1.59
C ALA A 53 -0.79 -15.77 1.34
N LEU A 54 0.03 -16.79 1.61
CA LEU A 54 1.46 -16.74 1.37
C LEU A 54 1.77 -16.62 -0.13
N ALA A 55 1.03 -17.31 -1.00
CA ALA A 55 1.20 -17.18 -2.44
C ALA A 55 0.95 -15.73 -2.90
N HIS A 56 -0.16 -15.14 -2.44
CA HIS A 56 -0.49 -13.74 -2.75
C HIS A 56 0.56 -12.75 -2.22
N TYR A 57 1.03 -12.95 -0.98
CA TYR A 57 2.10 -12.14 -0.41
C TYR A 57 3.40 -12.24 -1.22
N LYS A 58 3.80 -13.46 -1.65
CA LYS A 58 4.98 -13.68 -2.48
C LYS A 58 4.85 -12.94 -3.81
N ASN A 59 3.69 -13.01 -4.47
CA ASN A 59 3.41 -12.26 -5.70
C ASN A 59 3.56 -10.75 -5.49
N ALA A 60 2.90 -10.19 -4.46
CA ALA A 60 2.98 -8.76 -4.16
C ALA A 60 4.43 -8.29 -3.95
N VAL A 61 5.24 -9.07 -3.24
CA VAL A 61 6.68 -8.78 -3.03
C VAL A 61 7.45 -8.89 -4.35
N ALA A 62 7.26 -9.97 -5.10
CA ALA A 62 7.96 -10.21 -6.36
C ALA A 62 7.65 -9.11 -7.40
N TRP A 63 6.39 -8.76 -7.59
CA TRP A 63 5.95 -7.71 -8.51
C TRP A 63 6.44 -6.34 -8.07
N SER A 64 6.53 -6.08 -6.76
CA SER A 64 7.14 -4.85 -6.24
C SER A 64 8.64 -4.78 -6.53
N LYS A 65 9.37 -5.89 -6.36
CA LYS A 65 10.80 -5.97 -6.71
C LYS A 65 10.98 -5.74 -8.22
N ASP A 66 10.15 -6.37 -9.04
CA ASP A 66 10.18 -6.27 -10.50
C ASP A 66 9.96 -4.83 -10.98
N ARG A 67 8.89 -4.20 -10.48
CA ARG A 67 8.56 -2.79 -10.72
C ARG A 67 9.72 -1.86 -10.38
N LEU A 68 10.37 -2.07 -9.23
CA LEU A 68 11.50 -1.22 -8.81
C LEU A 68 12.74 -1.44 -9.67
N ALA A 69 12.90 -2.63 -10.27
CA ALA A 69 14.04 -2.98 -11.10
C ALA A 69 13.89 -2.49 -12.55
N ARG A 70 12.70 -2.64 -13.14
CA ARG A 70 12.46 -2.37 -14.58
C ARG A 70 11.58 -1.15 -14.84
N GLY A 71 10.92 -0.62 -13.81
CA GLY A 71 9.89 0.40 -13.96
C GLY A 71 8.51 -0.21 -14.25
N VAL A 72 7.47 0.64 -14.19
CA VAL A 72 6.07 0.20 -14.20
C VAL A 72 5.70 -0.51 -15.49
N CYS A 73 6.12 0.00 -16.64
CA CYS A 73 5.64 -0.45 -17.95
C CYS A 73 6.46 -1.58 -18.56
N GLU A 74 7.65 -1.83 -18.02
CA GLU A 74 8.46 -2.98 -18.39
C GLU A 74 8.17 -4.21 -17.51
N SER A 75 7.30 -4.05 -16.51
CA SER A 75 6.91 -5.10 -15.57
C SER A 75 5.49 -5.56 -15.86
N GLU A 76 5.28 -6.87 -16.04
CA GLU A 76 3.97 -7.45 -16.37
C GLU A 76 2.87 -7.07 -15.35
N HIS A 77 3.24 -7.02 -14.07
CA HIS A 77 2.36 -6.66 -12.96
C HIS A 77 2.85 -5.42 -12.22
N GLY A 78 3.55 -4.52 -12.92
CA GLY A 78 4.21 -3.36 -12.31
C GLY A 78 3.27 -2.30 -11.73
N TYR A 79 2.00 -2.29 -12.07
CA TYR A 79 1.05 -1.28 -11.60
C TYR A 79 0.82 -1.37 -10.09
N GLN A 80 0.74 -0.22 -9.41
CA GLN A 80 0.47 -0.17 -7.97
C GLN A 80 -0.84 -0.89 -7.60
N TRP A 81 -1.84 -0.85 -8.48
CA TRP A 81 -3.12 -1.50 -8.29
C TRP A 81 -2.98 -3.03 -8.22
N SER A 82 -2.23 -3.65 -9.15
CA SER A 82 -1.99 -5.10 -9.16
C SER A 82 -1.23 -5.54 -7.91
N ILE A 83 -0.21 -4.78 -7.52
CA ILE A 83 0.58 -5.05 -6.32
C ILE A 83 -0.28 -4.92 -5.05
N ALA A 84 -1.14 -3.90 -4.98
CA ALA A 84 -2.04 -3.68 -3.88
C ALA A 84 -3.13 -4.77 -3.78
N ASP A 85 -3.62 -5.29 -4.91
CA ASP A 85 -4.60 -6.38 -4.94
C ASP A 85 -4.05 -7.65 -4.29
N GLU A 86 -2.89 -8.13 -4.75
CA GLU A 86 -2.25 -9.33 -4.17
C GLU A 86 -1.96 -9.15 -2.68
N ALA A 87 -1.46 -7.97 -2.28
CA ALA A 87 -1.24 -7.69 -0.86
C ALA A 87 -2.56 -7.68 -0.06
N SER A 88 -3.66 -7.24 -0.66
CA SER A 88 -4.99 -7.23 -0.05
C SER A 88 -5.55 -8.64 0.08
N ARG A 89 -5.44 -9.47 -0.97
CA ARG A 89 -5.80 -10.90 -0.94
C ARG A 89 -5.06 -11.63 0.17
N ALA A 90 -3.75 -11.42 0.31
CA ALA A 90 -2.97 -12.01 1.40
C ALA A 90 -3.56 -11.66 2.78
N VAL A 91 -3.85 -10.38 3.03
CA VAL A 91 -4.39 -9.88 4.30
C VAL A 91 -5.83 -10.35 4.56
N MET A 92 -6.66 -10.41 3.53
CA MET A 92 -8.07 -10.83 3.63
C MET A 92 -8.20 -12.33 3.83
N THR A 93 -7.37 -13.13 3.15
CA THR A 93 -7.32 -14.59 3.31
C THR A 93 -6.73 -14.98 4.67
N CYS A 94 -5.65 -14.32 5.11
CA CYS A 94 -5.06 -14.53 6.43
C CYS A 94 -4.60 -13.20 7.07
N GLY A 95 -5.36 -12.74 8.08
CA GLY A 95 -5.12 -11.46 8.74
C GLY A 95 -3.74 -11.27 9.38
N ALA A 96 -2.99 -12.35 9.64
CA ALA A 96 -1.62 -12.31 10.14
C ALA A 96 -0.65 -11.61 9.17
N PHE A 97 -0.96 -11.58 7.86
CA PHE A 97 -0.12 -10.91 6.87
C PHE A 97 -0.07 -9.39 7.03
N ARG A 98 -0.94 -8.77 7.84
CA ARG A 98 -0.82 -7.35 8.21
C ARG A 98 0.52 -7.05 8.87
N GLU A 99 0.89 -7.83 9.89
CA GLU A 99 2.16 -7.67 10.59
C GLU A 99 3.34 -8.16 9.74
N THR A 100 3.14 -9.19 8.91
CA THR A 100 4.15 -9.63 7.94
C THR A 100 4.52 -8.51 6.97
N ILE A 101 3.56 -7.87 6.29
CA ILE A 101 3.82 -6.77 5.36
C ILE A 101 4.51 -5.60 6.07
N LYS A 102 4.10 -5.31 7.31
CA LYS A 102 4.64 -4.21 8.11
C LYS A 102 6.09 -4.42 8.55
N SER A 103 6.48 -5.64 8.93
CA SER A 103 7.75 -5.89 9.63
C SER A 103 8.72 -6.80 8.90
N SER A 104 8.24 -7.64 7.98
CA SER A 104 9.08 -8.64 7.29
C SER A 104 10.27 -7.99 6.56
N PRO A 105 11.47 -8.61 6.62
CA PRO A 105 12.63 -8.17 5.85
C PRO A 105 12.47 -8.38 4.33
N TRP A 106 11.46 -9.15 3.91
CA TRP A 106 11.16 -9.43 2.51
C TRP A 106 10.16 -8.43 1.89
N ALA A 107 9.39 -7.71 2.71
CA ALA A 107 8.44 -6.71 2.27
C ALA A 107 8.98 -5.27 2.02
N PRO A 108 10.28 -4.90 2.12
CA PRO A 108 10.73 -3.54 1.82
C PRO A 108 10.31 -3.02 0.44
N ALA A 109 10.42 -3.84 -0.61
CA ALA A 109 10.00 -3.45 -1.96
C ALA A 109 8.51 -3.08 -2.01
N LEU A 110 7.66 -3.91 -1.41
CA LEU A 110 6.21 -3.67 -1.29
C LEU A 110 5.91 -2.38 -0.51
N ARG A 111 6.56 -2.20 0.64
CA ARG A 111 6.41 -0.98 1.46
C ARG A 111 6.86 0.26 0.71
N THR A 112 7.92 0.18 -0.08
CA THR A 112 8.41 1.30 -0.91
C THR A 112 7.43 1.65 -2.02
N VAL A 113 6.95 0.66 -2.78
CA VAL A 113 6.03 0.90 -3.91
C VAL A 113 4.71 1.52 -3.45
N LEU A 114 4.19 1.12 -2.30
CA LEU A 114 2.92 1.60 -1.76
C LEU A 114 3.07 2.69 -0.68
N ALA A 115 4.28 3.20 -0.42
CA ALA A 115 4.60 4.07 0.72
C ALA A 115 3.70 5.31 0.82
N ASP A 116 3.42 5.90 -0.34
CA ASP A 116 2.69 7.16 -0.49
C ASP A 116 1.16 6.95 -0.55
N SER A 117 0.69 5.71 -0.44
CA SER A 117 -0.74 5.37 -0.47
C SER A 117 -1.32 5.19 0.93
N LEU A 118 -2.61 5.52 1.09
CA LEU A 118 -3.37 5.09 2.28
C LEU A 118 -3.65 3.58 2.27
N THR A 119 -3.56 2.93 1.10
CA THR A 119 -3.75 1.49 0.96
C THR A 119 -2.71 0.72 1.77
N LEU A 120 -1.42 1.08 1.74
CA LEU A 120 -0.41 0.46 2.61
C LEU A 120 -0.76 0.60 4.10
N ARG A 121 -1.30 1.75 4.51
CA ARG A 121 -1.72 1.99 5.90
C ARG A 121 -2.89 1.10 6.29
N SER A 122 -3.81 0.85 5.37
CA SER A 122 -4.88 -0.11 5.56
C SER A 122 -4.36 -1.54 5.69
N LEU A 123 -3.47 -1.94 4.78
CA LEU A 123 -2.87 -3.28 4.74
C LEU A 123 -2.03 -3.61 5.97
N THR A 124 -1.39 -2.61 6.57
CA THR A 124 -0.57 -2.77 7.77
C THR A 124 -1.34 -2.55 9.08
N GLY A 125 -2.64 -2.22 9.00
CA GLY A 125 -3.49 -1.97 10.16
C GLY A 125 -3.30 -0.60 10.82
N GLU A 126 -2.48 0.30 10.26
CA GLU A 126 -2.38 1.69 10.71
C GLU A 126 -3.67 2.49 10.45
N LEU A 127 -4.48 2.07 9.47
CA LEU A 127 -5.76 2.67 9.13
C LEU A 127 -6.84 1.58 9.03
N LEU A 128 -7.84 1.62 9.91
CA LEU A 128 -8.88 0.58 9.97
C LEU A 128 -10.13 0.99 9.17
N VAL A 129 -9.95 1.21 7.87
CA VAL A 129 -11.03 1.56 6.95
C VAL A 129 -11.36 0.36 6.07
N ILE A 130 -12.61 -0.11 6.20
CA ILE A 130 -13.19 -1.19 5.39
C ILE A 130 -14.34 -0.58 4.59
N LYS A 131 -14.36 -0.80 3.27
CA LYS A 131 -15.42 -0.29 2.40
C LYS A 131 -16.82 -0.70 2.86
N ASP A 132 -17.76 0.25 2.73
CA ASP A 132 -19.21 0.10 3.01
C ASP A 132 -19.57 -0.51 4.38
N SER A 133 -18.63 -0.51 5.31
CA SER A 133 -18.86 -0.87 6.69
C SER A 133 -19.33 0.35 7.48
N GLN A 134 -20.44 0.21 8.20
CA GLN A 134 -20.85 1.19 9.22
C GLN A 134 -19.81 1.35 10.35
N TRP A 135 -18.83 0.45 10.40
CA TRP A 135 -17.72 0.43 11.37
C TRP A 135 -16.40 0.95 10.80
N GLN A 136 -16.42 1.67 9.67
CA GLN A 136 -15.22 2.37 9.21
C GLN A 136 -14.62 3.20 10.34
N ASN A 137 -13.31 3.05 10.58
CA ASN A 137 -12.61 3.81 11.59
C ASN A 137 -11.52 4.66 10.93
N TRP A 138 -11.86 5.92 10.70
CA TRP A 138 -10.99 6.94 10.11
C TRP A 138 -10.11 7.67 11.15
N THR A 139 -10.02 7.15 12.37
CA THR A 139 -9.18 7.74 13.41
C THR A 139 -7.71 7.71 12.97
N GLY A 140 -7.01 8.84 13.11
CA GLY A 140 -5.59 8.94 12.76
C GLY A 140 -5.32 9.23 11.28
N THR A 141 -6.34 9.27 10.41
CA THR A 141 -6.17 9.61 8.99
C THR A 141 -5.44 10.94 8.79
N GLU A 142 -5.70 11.96 9.62
CA GLU A 142 -5.05 13.27 9.53
C GLU A 142 -3.53 13.18 9.68
N ALA A 143 -3.07 12.38 10.65
CA ALA A 143 -1.65 12.17 10.89
C ALA A 143 -1.02 11.38 9.74
N LEU A 144 -1.75 10.44 9.13
CA LEU A 144 -1.29 9.69 7.96
C LEU A 144 -1.19 10.60 6.72
N LEU A 145 -2.19 11.43 6.46
CA LEU A 145 -2.16 12.41 5.36
C LEU A 145 -0.97 13.36 5.50
N ALA A 146 -0.65 13.78 6.72
CA ALA A 146 0.49 14.65 7.00
C ALA A 146 1.88 14.00 6.77
N ARG A 147 1.95 12.69 6.52
CA ARG A 147 3.21 11.95 6.27
C ARG A 147 3.66 11.95 4.80
N GLY A 148 2.94 12.58 3.87
CA GLY A 148 3.33 12.59 2.46
C GLY A 148 2.40 11.80 1.52
N VAL A 149 1.13 11.58 1.88
CA VAL A 149 0.22 10.80 1.02
C VAL A 149 -0.02 11.51 -0.30
N LYS A 150 -0.04 10.73 -1.38
CA LYS A 150 -0.27 11.20 -2.74
C LYS A 150 -1.60 10.70 -3.29
N PHE A 151 -2.25 11.56 -4.06
CA PHE A 151 -3.45 11.25 -4.83
C PHE A 151 -3.26 11.69 -6.26
N TRP A 152 -3.76 10.89 -7.20
CA TRP A 152 -3.61 11.12 -8.62
C TRP A 152 -4.96 11.10 -9.32
N ALA A 153 -5.20 12.06 -10.20
CA ALA A 153 -6.29 11.95 -11.16
C ALA A 153 -6.05 10.75 -12.08
N GLN A 154 -7.11 10.19 -12.66
CA GLN A 154 -7.00 9.08 -13.59
C GLN A 154 -6.06 9.46 -14.77
N SER A 155 -5.22 8.51 -15.17
CA SER A 155 -4.39 8.69 -16.36
C SER A 155 -5.28 8.70 -17.60
N ASN A 156 -5.11 9.71 -18.46
CA ASN A 156 -5.89 9.89 -19.68
C ASN A 156 -4.94 9.97 -20.89
N GLY A 157 -4.43 8.83 -21.34
CA GLY A 157 -3.55 8.74 -22.50
C GLY A 157 -2.13 9.25 -22.22
N ALA A 158 -1.32 9.36 -23.27
CA ALA A 158 0.16 9.38 -23.30
C ALA A 158 0.94 10.45 -22.48
N VAL A 159 0.31 11.19 -21.56
CA VAL A 159 0.99 12.13 -20.63
C VAL A 159 0.77 11.80 -19.14
N GLY A 160 0.08 10.70 -18.83
CA GLY A 160 -0.11 10.19 -17.48
C GLY A 160 -1.29 10.84 -16.77
N SER A 161 -1.30 10.77 -15.44
CA SER A 161 -2.25 11.51 -14.63
C SER A 161 -2.16 13.01 -14.91
N ARG A 162 -3.30 13.60 -15.31
CA ARG A 162 -3.43 15.03 -15.60
C ARG A 162 -3.11 15.90 -14.38
N SER A 163 -3.45 15.42 -13.18
CA SER A 163 -3.23 16.12 -11.92
C SER A 163 -2.77 15.19 -10.80
N GLN A 164 -1.98 15.71 -9.86
CA GLN A 164 -1.51 15.04 -8.65
C GLN A 164 -1.58 15.99 -7.45
N LEU A 165 -2.10 15.49 -6.34
CA LEU A 165 -2.08 16.17 -5.05
C LEU A 165 -1.16 15.42 -4.08
N ILE A 166 -0.19 16.14 -3.51
CA ILE A 166 0.73 15.64 -2.49
C ILE A 166 0.42 16.35 -1.18
N LEU A 167 0.00 15.61 -0.16
CA LEU A 167 -0.33 16.13 1.16
C LEU A 167 0.85 15.91 2.11
N GLY A 168 1.26 16.95 2.82
CA GLY A 168 2.42 16.94 3.71
C GLY A 168 2.15 17.50 5.10
N ALA A 169 3.21 17.65 5.87
CA ALA A 169 3.12 18.09 7.26
C ALA A 169 2.56 19.51 7.40
N ASN A 170 1.97 19.79 8.56
CA ASN A 170 1.47 21.12 8.94
C ASN A 170 0.44 21.72 7.97
N GLY A 171 -0.40 20.88 7.34
CA GLY A 171 -1.42 21.33 6.40
C GLY A 171 -0.85 21.91 5.11
N LYS A 172 0.40 21.58 4.75
CA LYS A 172 1.05 22.00 3.51
C LYS A 172 1.04 20.87 2.49
N GLY A 173 1.03 21.20 1.22
CA GLY A 173 1.06 20.22 0.14
C GLY A 173 1.59 20.82 -1.15
N THR A 174 1.44 20.04 -2.21
CA THR A 174 1.79 20.45 -3.57
C THR A 174 0.71 19.93 -4.52
N PHE A 175 0.25 20.81 -5.40
CA PHE A 175 -0.64 20.44 -6.50
C PHE A 175 0.15 20.49 -7.80
N GLN A 176 0.13 19.40 -8.56
CA GLN A 176 0.77 19.31 -9.86
C GLN A 176 -0.29 19.05 -10.91
N TYR A 177 -0.17 19.68 -12.07
CA TYR A 177 -1.11 19.49 -13.17
C TYR A 177 -0.43 19.75 -14.51
N VAL A 178 -0.98 19.17 -15.58
CA VAL A 178 -0.57 19.47 -16.95
C VAL A 178 -1.38 20.66 -17.44
N ASP A 179 -0.68 21.76 -17.74
CA ASP A 179 -1.27 22.97 -18.33
C ASP A 179 -1.47 22.73 -19.83
N THR A 180 -2.71 22.44 -20.22
CA THR A 180 -3.10 22.23 -21.62
C THR A 180 -3.60 23.51 -22.29
N GLU A 181 -3.71 24.62 -21.55
CA GLU A 181 -4.20 25.90 -22.06
C GLU A 181 -3.06 26.74 -22.64
N SER A 182 -1.87 26.63 -22.06
CA SER A 182 -0.66 27.07 -22.73
C SER A 182 -0.36 26.14 -23.91
N ASN A 183 0.09 26.66 -25.05
CA ASN A 183 0.53 25.86 -26.22
C ASN A 183 1.76 24.97 -25.94
N ASP A 184 2.08 24.73 -24.67
CA ASP A 184 3.24 24.04 -24.17
C ASP A 184 2.75 23.07 -23.08
N TRP A 185 2.79 21.77 -23.38
CA TRP A 185 2.31 20.70 -22.50
C TRP A 185 3.26 20.51 -21.32
N ARG A 186 3.26 21.47 -20.39
CA ARG A 186 4.17 21.51 -19.25
C ARG A 186 3.46 21.09 -17.98
N ARG A 187 4.12 20.22 -17.21
CA ARG A 187 3.73 19.95 -15.83
C ARG A 187 4.04 21.19 -14.98
N ARG A 188 2.99 21.80 -14.43
CA ARG A 188 3.07 22.87 -13.44
C ARG A 188 3.08 22.27 -12.05
N THR A 189 3.67 23.00 -11.12
CA THR A 189 3.76 22.62 -9.72
C THR A 189 3.48 23.86 -8.88
N GLU A 190 2.47 23.79 -8.04
CA GLU A 190 2.04 24.88 -7.19
C GLU A 190 2.06 24.47 -5.71
N PRO A 191 2.46 25.39 -4.81
CA PRO A 191 2.29 25.16 -3.39
C PRO A 191 0.79 25.06 -3.07
N ALA A 192 0.45 24.08 -2.24
CA ALA A 192 -0.91 23.90 -1.74
C ALA A 192 -0.94 23.98 -0.21
N THR A 193 -2.11 24.32 0.32
CA THR A 193 -2.44 24.10 1.73
C THR A 193 -3.71 23.28 1.82
N PHE A 194 -3.87 22.52 2.90
CA PHE A 194 -5.06 21.72 3.11
C PHE A 194 -5.50 21.72 4.57
N THR A 195 -6.80 21.50 4.74
CA THR A 195 -7.43 21.23 6.03
C THR A 195 -8.26 19.96 5.93
N VAL A 196 -8.41 19.27 7.06
CA VAL A 196 -9.19 18.04 7.16
C VAL A 196 -10.31 18.25 8.15
N GLU A 197 -11.53 18.09 7.66
CA GLU A 197 -12.76 18.20 8.43
C GLU A 197 -13.35 16.81 8.67
N LYS A 198 -14.05 16.67 9.81
CA LYS A 198 -14.69 15.43 10.27
C LYS A 198 -16.21 15.57 10.25
N PRO A 199 -16.86 15.68 9.06
CA PRO A 199 -18.30 15.94 8.97
C PRO A 199 -19.15 14.87 9.66
N ASN A 200 -18.62 13.64 9.77
CA ASN A 200 -19.27 12.48 10.35
C ASN A 200 -18.62 12.06 11.69
N GLY A 201 -17.95 12.99 12.38
CA GLY A 201 -17.21 12.72 13.61
C GLY A 201 -15.91 11.91 13.39
N GLU A 202 -15.29 11.46 14.48
CA GLU A 202 -13.94 10.87 14.44
C GLU A 202 -13.86 9.57 13.64
N LYS A 203 -14.93 8.79 13.65
CA LYS A 203 -15.02 7.51 12.92
C LYS A 203 -15.59 7.66 11.51
N GLY A 204 -15.96 8.86 11.07
CA GLY A 204 -16.61 9.03 9.77
C GLY A 204 -15.66 9.46 8.65
N LYS A 205 -16.17 9.51 7.40
CA LYS A 205 -15.41 10.01 6.24
C LYS A 205 -14.81 11.39 6.51
N ARG A 206 -13.69 11.69 5.85
CA ARG A 206 -13.02 13.00 5.94
C ARG A 206 -13.39 13.88 4.76
N ARG A 207 -13.55 15.17 5.03
CA ARG A 207 -13.64 16.20 4.00
C ARG A 207 -12.32 16.95 3.96
N ILE A 208 -11.67 16.98 2.82
CA ILE A 208 -10.38 17.63 2.62
C ILE A 208 -10.60 18.89 1.78
N VAL A 209 -10.25 20.05 2.33
CA VAL A 209 -10.30 21.32 1.60
C VAL A 209 -8.89 21.71 1.24
N VAL A 210 -8.62 21.86 -0.06
CA VAL A 210 -7.31 22.17 -0.63
C VAL A 210 -7.35 23.56 -1.24
N LYS A 211 -6.33 24.38 -0.99
CA LYS A 211 -6.09 25.66 -1.63
C LYS A 211 -4.77 25.61 -2.39
N HIS A 212 -4.79 25.93 -3.66
CA HIS A 212 -3.63 26.02 -4.54
C HIS A 212 -3.90 27.08 -5.60
N GLY A 213 -2.86 27.80 -6.04
CA GLY A 213 -3.03 28.98 -6.89
C GLY A 213 -4.09 29.94 -6.34
N ASN A 214 -5.11 30.24 -7.15
CA ASN A 214 -6.29 31.02 -6.77
C ASN A 214 -7.55 30.15 -6.54
N LEU A 215 -7.38 28.82 -6.49
CA LEU A 215 -8.47 27.85 -6.38
C LEU A 215 -8.65 27.37 -4.94
N THR A 216 -9.88 27.00 -4.62
CA THR A 216 -10.22 26.28 -3.39
C THR A 216 -11.15 25.14 -3.76
N GLU A 217 -10.67 23.93 -3.54
CA GLU A 217 -11.35 22.69 -3.89
C GLU A 217 -11.67 21.91 -2.62
N ALA A 218 -12.79 21.21 -2.63
CA ALA A 218 -13.20 20.38 -1.52
C ALA A 218 -13.50 18.97 -2.01
N PHE A 219 -12.95 18.00 -1.29
CA PHE A 219 -13.02 16.59 -1.63
C PHE A 219 -13.57 15.80 -0.46
N LEU A 220 -14.40 14.80 -0.76
CA LEU A 220 -14.72 13.74 0.17
C LEU A 220 -13.67 12.63 0.02
N LEU A 221 -12.96 12.32 1.11
CA LEU A 221 -12.12 11.13 1.19
C LEU A 221 -13.02 9.91 1.47
N SER A 222 -13.01 8.98 0.52
CA SER A 222 -13.78 7.74 0.54
C SER A 222 -12.92 6.53 0.24
N VAL A 223 -13.52 5.34 0.34
CA VAL A 223 -12.91 4.08 -0.09
C VAL A 223 -13.84 3.39 -1.08
N GLU A 224 -13.26 2.83 -2.14
CA GLU A 224 -13.94 2.21 -3.28
C GLU A 224 -13.33 0.84 -3.59
N PRO A 225 -14.07 -0.05 -4.29
CA PRO A 225 -13.53 -1.33 -4.73
C PRO A 225 -12.62 -1.10 -5.94
N GLY A 226 -11.66 -1.99 -6.17
CA GLY A 226 -10.84 -1.93 -7.38
C GLY A 226 -11.62 -2.34 -8.60
N TRP A 227 -11.48 -1.58 -9.69
CA TRP A 227 -12.23 -1.81 -10.92
C TRP A 227 -11.97 -3.18 -11.55
N GLN A 228 -10.75 -3.70 -11.40
CA GLN A 228 -10.34 -5.02 -11.89
C GLN A 228 -10.13 -6.03 -10.74
N TYR A 229 -10.07 -5.53 -9.51
CA TYR A 229 -9.37 -6.13 -8.38
C TYR A 229 -10.10 -5.68 -7.12
N ASP A 230 -11.29 -6.24 -6.90
CA ASP A 230 -12.29 -5.78 -5.92
C ASP A 230 -11.82 -5.83 -4.45
N ASP A 231 -10.71 -6.53 -4.19
CA ASP A 231 -10.24 -6.84 -2.84
C ASP A 231 -9.39 -5.70 -2.23
N ALA A 232 -8.74 -4.87 -3.05
CA ALA A 232 -7.93 -3.76 -2.55
C ALA A 232 -8.78 -2.55 -2.10
N PRO A 233 -8.57 -2.01 -0.88
CA PRO A 233 -9.18 -0.74 -0.51
C PRO A 233 -8.49 0.41 -1.27
N ILE A 234 -9.22 1.02 -2.20
CA ILE A 234 -8.74 2.21 -2.91
C ILE A 234 -9.32 3.44 -2.26
N PHE A 235 -8.44 4.28 -1.74
CA PHE A 235 -8.84 5.56 -1.19
C PHE A 235 -8.98 6.58 -2.32
N THR A 236 -10.10 7.29 -2.33
CA THR A 236 -10.44 8.26 -3.37
C THR A 236 -10.73 9.62 -2.77
N LEU A 237 -10.32 10.69 -3.46
CA LEU A 237 -10.78 12.05 -3.24
C LEU A 237 -11.81 12.36 -4.32
N THR A 238 -13.08 12.37 -3.92
CA THR A 238 -14.18 12.71 -4.81
C THR A 238 -14.51 14.19 -4.64
N PRO A 239 -14.46 15.01 -5.71
CA PRO A 239 -14.80 16.43 -5.63
C PRO A 239 -16.27 16.62 -5.21
N GLU A 240 -16.53 17.59 -4.32
CA GLU A 240 -17.90 17.88 -3.87
C GLU A 240 -18.72 18.69 -4.88
N ARG A 241 -18.06 19.35 -5.84
CA ARG A 241 -18.75 20.01 -6.96
C ARG A 241 -18.83 19.04 -8.16
N PRO A 242 -19.94 19.02 -8.91
CA PRO A 242 -20.08 18.12 -10.06
C PRO A 242 -19.04 18.42 -11.14
N LEU A 243 -18.49 17.35 -11.70
CA LEU A 243 -17.62 17.33 -12.87
C LEU A 243 -18.37 17.94 -14.08
N GLY A 244 -17.79 18.92 -14.76
CA GLY A 244 -18.41 19.49 -15.97
C GLY A 244 -18.16 20.96 -16.25
N LEU A 245 -17.38 21.66 -15.41
CA LEU A 245 -16.76 22.92 -15.80
C LEU A 245 -15.30 22.62 -16.15
N ILE A 246 -14.74 23.35 -17.11
CA ILE A 246 -13.36 23.18 -17.59
C ILE A 246 -12.33 23.31 -16.43
N ASP A 247 -12.75 23.93 -15.31
CA ASP A 247 -12.02 24.11 -14.06
C ASP A 247 -12.50 23.23 -12.88
N SER A 248 -13.28 22.16 -13.10
CA SER A 248 -13.75 21.31 -12.00
C SER A 248 -12.67 20.34 -11.54
N ALA A 249 -12.42 20.32 -10.23
CA ALA A 249 -11.59 19.33 -9.54
C ALA A 249 -11.92 17.90 -10.02
N GLU A 250 -10.91 17.13 -10.39
CA GLU A 250 -11.06 15.74 -10.83
C GLU A 250 -11.11 14.78 -9.65
N LYS A 251 -11.74 13.62 -9.83
CA LYS A 251 -11.64 12.54 -8.86
C LYS A 251 -10.21 12.00 -8.84
N MET A 252 -9.64 11.87 -7.66
CA MET A 252 -8.28 11.38 -7.48
C MET A 252 -8.23 10.08 -6.67
N TYR A 253 -7.20 9.28 -6.88
CA TYR A 253 -7.01 7.94 -6.32
C TYR A 253 -5.68 7.88 -5.56
N SER A 254 -5.61 7.14 -4.44
CA SER A 254 -4.37 6.95 -3.67
C SER A 254 -3.43 5.89 -4.26
N LEU A 255 -3.86 5.24 -5.34
CA LEU A 255 -3.08 4.32 -6.15
C LEU A 255 -3.14 4.84 -7.58
N VAL A 256 -2.02 4.87 -8.27
CA VAL A 256 -1.94 5.40 -9.63
C VAL A 256 -1.68 4.29 -10.64
N SER A 257 -2.28 4.42 -11.83
CA SER A 257 -1.91 3.63 -12.99
C SER A 257 -0.89 4.46 -13.79
N GLU A 258 0.36 4.00 -13.88
CA GLU A 258 1.50 4.88 -14.19
C GLU A 258 2.18 4.58 -15.53
N CYS A 259 1.44 4.12 -16.54
CA CYS A 259 2.06 3.81 -17.83
C CYS A 259 1.86 4.80 -18.96
N ASP A 260 1.25 5.94 -18.69
CA ASP A 260 1.13 6.96 -19.71
C ASP A 260 2.00 8.20 -19.48
N ALA A 261 2.94 8.24 -18.52
CA ALA A 261 3.77 9.44 -18.30
C ALA A 261 4.93 9.60 -19.30
#